data_AF-A0A7X6YRV5-F1
#
_entry.id   AF-A0A7X6YRV5-F1
#
_cell.length_a   1.000
_cell.length_b   1.000
_cell.length_c   1.000
_cell.angle_alpha   90.00
_cell.angle_beta   90.00
_cell.angle_gamma   90.00
#
_symmetry.space_group_name_H-M   'P 1'
#
loop_
_entity.id
_entity.type
_entity.pdbx_description
1 polymer ?
#
loop_
_entity_poly.entity_id
_entity_poly.type
_entity_poly.pdbx_seq_one_letter_code
_entity_poly.pdbx_strand_id
1 'polypeptide(L)'
;MEFDYEVMNCVEQLRLERKMTILEITEGVISRRNYSRYLSGEIPITLEVLTKLLTKLGVPLHEFVIYMTNKNIFNNLDEAYYLDLIRNEQYEEAYNRYYHSIKDKKLNSIYASRTIPICNNLMLYKLGKLFKEEAKKNSSRIIDLKEMFRKKHLNDDEIESLYLYIRICDDEDKERIADYLLNMLFSREYKLTAIHYEFCLTLTYLIVLTIITEHHNKEKYKRNIIKQVINEALDFFRRAKFNNNDILLFDILYKYIKKNNIHNNDIIFYYISSILSTNDTEFLNGRKFAITREDINIYFTLLKDEELINSNLYERIMNNALES
;
A
#
# COMPACT_ATOMS: atom_id res chain seq x y z
N MET A 1 -8.64 -19.99 -11.58
CA MET A 1 -8.33 -20.72 -12.83
C MET A 1 -6.98 -20.30 -13.42
N GLU A 2 -6.76 -19.06 -13.87
CA GLU A 2 -5.42 -18.64 -14.40
C GLU A 2 -4.33 -18.67 -13.32
N PHE A 3 -4.61 -18.16 -12.11
CA PHE A 3 -3.68 -18.22 -10.97
C PHE A 3 -3.38 -19.65 -10.48
N ASP A 4 -4.41 -20.50 -10.34
CA ASP A 4 -4.21 -21.89 -9.89
C ASP A 4 -3.35 -22.69 -10.88
N TYR A 5 -3.52 -22.40 -12.17
CA TYR A 5 -2.71 -22.95 -13.25
C TYR A 5 -1.25 -22.49 -13.16
N GLU A 6 -0.99 -21.20 -12.92
CA GLU A 6 0.37 -20.67 -12.71
C GLU A 6 1.07 -21.27 -11.48
N VAL A 7 0.33 -21.40 -10.37
CA VAL A 7 0.80 -22.07 -9.15
C VAL A 7 1.23 -23.51 -9.49
N MET A 8 0.38 -24.25 -10.20
CA MET A 8 0.66 -25.63 -10.57
C MET A 8 1.82 -25.79 -11.55
N ASN A 9 1.98 -24.86 -12.49
CA ASN A 9 3.15 -24.85 -13.37
C ASN A 9 4.46 -24.64 -12.59
N CYS A 10 4.44 -23.82 -11.53
CA CYS A 10 5.62 -23.66 -10.69
C CYS A 10 5.89 -24.89 -9.81
N VAL A 11 4.84 -25.54 -9.28
CA VAL A 11 4.97 -26.85 -8.60
C VAL A 11 5.58 -27.89 -9.54
N GLU A 12 5.16 -27.91 -10.80
CA GLU A 12 5.68 -28.82 -11.82
C GLU A 12 7.13 -28.55 -12.17
N GLN A 13 7.52 -27.27 -12.29
CA GLN A 13 8.92 -26.88 -12.50
C GLN A 13 9.79 -27.38 -11.35
N LEU A 14 9.39 -27.15 -10.10
CA LEU A 14 10.11 -27.64 -8.93
C LEU A 14 10.19 -29.17 -8.89
N ARG A 15 9.12 -29.88 -9.28
CA ARG A 15 9.10 -31.34 -9.41
C ARG A 15 10.17 -31.81 -10.41
N LEU A 16 10.21 -31.19 -11.58
CA LEU A 16 11.15 -31.51 -12.65
C LEU A 16 12.60 -31.23 -12.23
N GLU A 17 12.87 -30.10 -11.59
CA GLU A 17 14.20 -29.74 -11.05
C GLU A 17 14.70 -30.78 -10.03
N ARG A 18 13.78 -31.29 -9.18
CA ARG A 18 14.08 -32.35 -8.22
C ARG A 18 14.09 -33.75 -8.83
N LYS A 19 13.88 -33.89 -10.15
CA LYS A 19 13.82 -35.16 -10.88
C LYS A 19 12.83 -36.17 -10.29
N MET A 20 11.78 -35.68 -9.63
CA MET A 20 10.75 -36.49 -8.98
C MET A 20 9.69 -36.88 -10.00
N THR A 21 9.23 -38.12 -10.04
CA THR A 21 8.13 -38.55 -10.92
C THR A 21 6.76 -38.07 -10.44
N ILE A 22 5.77 -38.07 -11.33
CA ILE A 22 4.38 -37.75 -10.94
C ILE A 22 3.86 -38.74 -9.88
N LEU A 23 4.30 -40.00 -9.92
CA LEU A 23 3.89 -40.97 -8.90
C LEU A 23 4.37 -40.56 -7.52
N GLU A 24 5.66 -40.23 -7.40
CA GLU A 24 6.30 -39.90 -6.12
C GLU A 24 5.71 -38.64 -5.47
N ILE A 25 5.44 -37.60 -6.27
CA ILE A 25 4.85 -36.36 -5.74
C ILE A 25 3.39 -36.54 -5.32
N THR A 26 2.63 -37.39 -6.03
CA THR A 26 1.19 -37.56 -5.78
C THR A 26 0.87 -38.62 -4.72
N GLU A 27 1.81 -39.51 -4.41
CA GLU A 27 1.63 -40.62 -3.48
C GLU A 27 1.18 -40.16 -2.08
N GLY A 28 0.02 -40.66 -1.65
CA GLY A 28 -0.58 -40.32 -0.35
C GLY A 28 -1.21 -38.93 -0.28
N VAL A 29 -1.25 -38.20 -1.40
CA VAL A 29 -1.80 -36.84 -1.49
C VAL A 29 -3.03 -36.80 -2.39
N ILE A 30 -2.88 -37.19 -3.65
CA ILE A 30 -3.93 -37.12 -4.69
C ILE A 30 -3.73 -38.20 -5.76
N SER A 31 -4.74 -38.41 -6.62
CA SER A 31 -4.58 -39.27 -7.79
C SER A 31 -3.76 -38.57 -8.89
N ARG A 32 -3.04 -39.36 -9.72
CA ARG A 32 -2.36 -38.84 -10.92
C ARG A 32 -3.32 -38.07 -11.85
N ARG A 33 -4.57 -38.54 -11.96
CA ARG A 33 -5.61 -37.88 -12.75
C ARG A 33 -5.88 -36.47 -12.23
N ASN A 34 -6.07 -36.29 -10.92
CA ASN A 34 -6.29 -34.96 -10.37
C ASN A 34 -5.07 -34.06 -10.55
N TYR A 35 -3.85 -34.58 -10.39
CA TYR A 35 -2.63 -33.82 -10.66
C TYR A 35 -2.60 -33.29 -12.11
N SER A 36 -2.91 -34.12 -13.11
CA SER A 36 -3.02 -33.66 -14.50
C SER A 36 -4.11 -32.61 -14.71
N ARG A 37 -5.26 -32.75 -14.04
CA ARG A 37 -6.37 -31.78 -14.13
C ARG A 37 -6.03 -30.44 -13.46
N TYR A 38 -5.22 -30.45 -12.40
CA TYR A 38 -4.66 -29.23 -11.81
C TYR A 38 -3.68 -28.56 -12.78
N LEU A 39 -2.77 -29.34 -13.39
CA LEU A 39 -1.82 -28.83 -14.38
C LEU A 39 -2.47 -28.26 -15.63
N SER A 40 -3.61 -28.79 -16.06
CA SER A 40 -4.36 -28.25 -17.21
C SER A 40 -5.31 -27.11 -16.84
N GLY A 41 -5.43 -26.76 -15.54
CA GLY A 41 -6.38 -25.76 -15.06
C GLY A 41 -7.84 -26.19 -15.13
N GLU A 42 -8.13 -27.48 -15.33
CA GLU A 42 -9.51 -28.00 -15.42
C GLU A 42 -10.24 -27.92 -14.09
N ILE A 43 -9.51 -28.06 -12.97
CA ILE A 43 -10.04 -27.91 -11.62
C ILE A 43 -9.09 -27.06 -10.75
N PRO A 44 -9.63 -26.29 -9.79
CA PRO A 44 -8.80 -25.51 -8.87
C PRO A 44 -8.12 -26.42 -7.85
N ILE A 45 -6.88 -26.08 -7.46
CA ILE A 45 -6.17 -26.74 -6.37
C ILE A 45 -6.57 -26.13 -5.03
N THR A 46 -6.73 -26.95 -3.99
CA THR A 46 -6.95 -26.45 -2.62
C THR A 46 -5.62 -26.17 -1.93
N LEU A 47 -5.62 -25.24 -0.97
CA LEU A 47 -4.42 -24.92 -0.18
C LEU A 47 -3.87 -26.14 0.57
N GLU A 48 -4.75 -27.03 1.05
CA GLU A 48 -4.37 -28.28 1.71
C GLU A 48 -3.59 -29.21 0.76
N VAL A 49 -4.09 -29.42 -0.45
CA VAL A 49 -3.43 -30.26 -1.45
C VAL A 49 -2.11 -29.61 -1.88
N LEU A 50 -2.09 -28.31 -2.15
CA LEU A 50 -0.87 -27.57 -2.49
C LEU A 50 0.20 -27.73 -1.41
N THR A 51 -0.17 -27.56 -0.14
CA THR A 51 0.75 -27.69 1.00
C THR A 51 1.34 -29.10 1.07
N LYS A 52 0.53 -30.15 0.88
CA LYS A 52 0.99 -31.54 0.87
C LYS A 52 1.94 -31.83 -0.30
N LEU A 53 1.65 -31.31 -1.50
CA LEU A 53 2.54 -31.44 -2.67
C LEU A 53 3.88 -30.71 -2.45
N LEU A 54 3.85 -29.49 -1.92
CA LEU A 54 5.06 -28.73 -1.58
C LEU A 54 5.89 -29.42 -0.49
N THR A 55 5.23 -30.07 0.48
CA THR A 55 5.91 -30.86 1.53
C THR A 55 6.66 -32.05 0.92
N LYS A 56 6.08 -32.75 -0.06
CA LYS A 56 6.79 -33.81 -0.81
C LYS A 56 8.01 -33.25 -1.55
N LEU A 57 7.86 -32.06 -2.10
CA LEU A 57 8.95 -31.31 -2.68
C LEU A 57 9.86 -30.67 -1.63
N GLY A 58 9.73 -30.89 -0.32
CA GLY A 58 10.60 -30.26 0.69
C GLY A 58 10.69 -28.74 0.56
N VAL A 59 9.60 -28.07 0.16
CA VAL A 59 9.47 -26.62 0.09
C VAL A 59 8.37 -26.20 1.07
N PRO A 60 8.66 -25.41 2.10
CA PRO A 60 7.64 -24.83 2.96
C PRO A 60 6.70 -23.91 2.16
N LEU A 61 5.41 -23.91 2.49
CA LEU A 61 4.42 -23.09 1.79
C LEU A 61 4.79 -21.59 1.77
N HIS A 62 5.32 -21.06 2.87
CA HIS A 62 5.69 -19.64 2.96
C HIS A 62 6.84 -19.27 2.01
N GLU A 63 7.86 -20.13 1.87
CA GLU A 63 8.95 -19.93 0.90
C GLU A 63 8.43 -19.97 -0.54
N PHE A 64 7.48 -20.89 -0.82
CA PHE A 64 6.86 -20.98 -2.13
C PHE A 64 6.06 -19.71 -2.49
N VAL A 65 5.29 -19.17 -1.54
CA VAL A 65 4.56 -17.91 -1.74
C VAL A 65 5.52 -16.77 -2.04
N ILE A 66 6.62 -16.64 -1.27
CA ILE A 66 7.65 -15.61 -1.51
C ILE A 66 8.28 -15.77 -2.89
N TYR A 67 8.62 -17.01 -3.29
CA TYR A 67 9.16 -17.29 -4.61
C TYR A 67 8.19 -16.88 -5.73
N MET A 68 6.92 -17.26 -5.61
CA MET A 68 5.88 -16.91 -6.60
C MET A 68 5.69 -15.40 -6.71
N THR A 69 5.62 -14.70 -5.58
CA THR A 69 5.51 -13.24 -5.54
C THR A 69 6.71 -12.58 -6.22
N ASN A 70 7.93 -12.98 -5.86
CA ASN A 70 9.14 -12.42 -6.45
C ASN A 70 9.21 -12.72 -7.95
N LYS A 71 8.87 -13.94 -8.38
CA LYS A 71 8.83 -14.30 -9.80
C LYS A 71 7.81 -13.47 -10.58
N ASN A 72 6.63 -13.20 -10.00
CA ASN A 72 5.65 -12.32 -10.61
C ASN A 72 6.19 -10.89 -10.75
N ILE A 73 6.88 -10.36 -9.73
CA ILE A 73 7.51 -9.03 -9.79
C ILE A 73 8.61 -9.01 -10.86
N PHE A 74 9.53 -9.98 -10.87
CA PHE A 74 10.64 -10.05 -11.83
C PHE A 74 10.15 -10.18 -13.27
N ASN A 75 9.07 -10.91 -13.51
CA ASN A 75 8.49 -11.04 -14.85
C ASN A 75 7.76 -9.78 -15.32
N ASN A 76 7.42 -8.87 -14.40
CA ASN A 76 6.66 -7.64 -14.69
C ASN A 76 7.37 -6.38 -14.13
N LEU A 77 8.71 -6.34 -14.20
CA LEU A 77 9.51 -5.23 -13.63
C LEU A 77 9.11 -3.85 -14.16
N ASP A 78 8.74 -3.74 -15.44
CA ASP A 78 8.28 -2.48 -16.02
C ASP A 78 7.04 -1.94 -15.28
N GLU A 79 6.09 -2.81 -14.91
CA GLU A 79 4.91 -2.42 -14.13
C GLU A 79 5.31 -1.94 -12.72
N ALA A 80 6.26 -2.64 -12.09
CA ALA A 80 6.74 -2.30 -10.76
C ALA A 80 7.48 -0.95 -10.72
N TYR A 81 8.41 -0.73 -11.66
CA TYR A 81 9.13 0.55 -11.78
C TYR A 81 8.20 1.70 -12.17
N TYR A 82 7.22 1.43 -13.05
CA TYR A 82 6.22 2.43 -13.40
C TYR A 82 5.40 2.86 -12.17
N LEU A 83 4.90 1.90 -11.38
CA LEU A 83 4.17 2.19 -10.16
C LEU A 83 5.01 3.00 -9.16
N ASP A 84 6.28 2.65 -8.99
CA ASP A 84 7.19 3.35 -8.08
C ASP A 84 7.39 4.83 -8.45
N LEU A 85 7.65 5.13 -9.73
CA LEU A 85 7.74 6.50 -10.21
C LEU A 85 6.44 7.30 -9.96
N ILE A 86 5.28 6.66 -10.13
CA ILE A 86 3.98 7.30 -9.88
C ILE A 86 3.76 7.57 -8.38
N ARG A 87 4.15 6.65 -7.50
CA ARG A 87 4.11 6.85 -6.03
C ARG A 87 4.96 8.04 -5.60
N ASN A 88 6.13 8.19 -6.22
CA ASN A 88 7.09 9.26 -5.98
C ASN A 88 6.76 10.56 -6.71
N GLU A 89 5.61 10.63 -7.39
CA GLU A 89 5.15 11.80 -8.15
C GLU A 89 6.09 12.21 -9.31
N GLN A 90 6.92 11.29 -9.78
CA GLN A 90 7.82 11.46 -10.93
C GLN A 90 7.08 11.20 -12.26
N TYR A 91 5.96 11.91 -12.45
CA TYR A 91 5.02 11.66 -13.55
C TYR A 91 5.63 11.82 -14.95
N GLU A 92 6.53 12.79 -15.14
CA GLU A 92 7.21 13.02 -16.43
C GLU A 92 8.12 11.84 -16.79
N GLU A 93 8.88 11.33 -15.82
CA GLU A 93 9.75 10.18 -16.04
C GLU A 93 8.94 8.91 -16.33
N ALA A 94 7.87 8.70 -15.56
CA ALA A 94 6.94 7.58 -15.76
C ALA A 94 6.31 7.60 -17.17
N TYR A 95 5.90 8.79 -17.65
CA TYR A 95 5.34 8.98 -18.98
C TYR A 95 6.36 8.67 -20.08
N ASN A 96 7.57 9.24 -19.96
CA ASN A 96 8.57 9.14 -21.03
C ASN A 96 9.21 7.75 -21.12
N ARG A 97 9.38 7.05 -19.99
CA ARG A 97 10.07 5.74 -19.97
C ARG A 97 9.13 4.54 -20.12
N TYR A 98 7.95 4.57 -19.49
CA TYR A 98 7.16 3.35 -19.31
C TYR A 98 5.73 3.41 -19.87
N TYR A 99 5.08 4.58 -19.83
CA TYR A 99 3.65 4.67 -20.19
C TYR A 99 3.33 4.07 -21.57
N HIS A 100 4.15 4.36 -22.59
CA HIS A 100 3.92 3.87 -23.95
C HIS A 100 4.12 2.36 -24.10
N SER A 101 4.97 1.74 -23.27
CA SER A 101 5.18 0.29 -23.29
C SER A 101 4.17 -0.47 -22.44
N ILE A 102 3.49 0.20 -21.50
CA ILE A 102 2.53 -0.40 -20.56
C ILE A 102 1.08 -0.29 -21.04
N LYS A 103 0.67 0.88 -21.55
CA LYS A 103 -0.75 1.22 -21.78
C LYS A 103 -1.53 0.24 -22.67
N ASP A 104 -0.86 -0.42 -23.62
CA ASP A 104 -1.47 -1.30 -24.62
C ASP A 104 -1.13 -2.80 -24.40
N LYS A 105 -0.42 -3.14 -23.32
CA LYS A 105 -0.05 -4.52 -23.00
C LYS A 105 -1.07 -5.20 -22.10
N LYS A 106 -1.14 -6.54 -22.17
CA LYS A 106 -1.76 -7.36 -21.14
C LYS A 106 -0.87 -7.32 -19.88
N LEU A 107 -1.36 -6.65 -18.85
CA LEU A 107 -0.70 -6.51 -17.55
C LEU A 107 -0.87 -7.79 -16.72
N ASN A 108 0.16 -8.20 -15.97
CA ASN A 108 0.13 -9.44 -15.20
C ASN A 108 0.69 -9.31 -13.77
N SER A 109 1.09 -8.12 -13.33
CA SER A 109 1.48 -7.93 -11.93
C SER A 109 0.28 -8.06 -10.98
N ILE A 110 0.54 -8.17 -9.69
CA ILE A 110 -0.51 -8.09 -8.65
C ILE A 110 -1.28 -6.75 -8.65
N TYR A 111 -0.75 -5.72 -9.33
CA TYR A 111 -1.33 -4.37 -9.45
C TYR A 111 -2.01 -4.13 -10.82
N ALA A 112 -2.06 -5.15 -11.67
CA ALA A 112 -2.49 -5.04 -13.06
C ALA A 112 -3.96 -4.64 -13.22
N SER A 113 -4.85 -5.06 -12.31
CA SER A 113 -6.29 -4.98 -12.54
C SER A 113 -6.87 -3.60 -12.29
N ARG A 114 -6.37 -2.87 -11.28
CA ARG A 114 -6.88 -1.55 -10.89
C ARG A 114 -5.78 -0.51 -10.81
N THR A 115 -4.72 -0.80 -10.08
CA THR A 115 -3.68 0.16 -9.73
C THR A 115 -3.00 0.75 -10.96
N ILE A 116 -2.44 -0.08 -11.84
CA ILE A 116 -1.73 0.40 -13.04
C ILE A 116 -2.67 1.20 -13.97
N PRO A 117 -3.92 0.76 -14.24
CA PRO A 117 -4.90 1.60 -14.93
C PRO A 117 -5.18 2.96 -14.25
N ILE A 118 -5.24 3.01 -12.92
CA ILE A 118 -5.42 4.27 -12.17
C ILE A 118 -4.16 5.14 -12.24
N CYS A 119 -2.95 4.56 -12.21
CA CYS A 119 -1.69 5.26 -12.43
C CYS A 119 -1.73 6.03 -13.76
N ASN A 120 -2.20 5.40 -14.84
CA ASN A 120 -2.32 6.04 -16.14
C ASN A 120 -3.21 7.29 -16.07
N ASN A 121 -4.41 7.17 -15.48
CA ASN A 121 -5.33 8.30 -15.35
C ASN A 121 -4.76 9.42 -14.47
N LEU A 122 -4.17 9.08 -13.32
CA LEU A 122 -3.56 10.03 -12.40
C LEU A 122 -2.43 10.81 -13.09
N MET A 123 -1.51 10.09 -13.72
CA MET A 123 -0.34 10.64 -14.39
C MET A 123 -0.76 11.60 -15.51
N LEU A 124 -1.65 11.16 -16.42
CA LEU A 124 -2.11 12.01 -17.52
C LEU A 124 -2.80 13.27 -17.02
N TYR A 125 -3.58 13.18 -15.94
CA TYR A 125 -4.16 14.34 -15.29
C TYR A 125 -3.09 15.29 -14.74
N LYS A 126 -2.11 14.77 -13.99
CA LYS A 126 -1.03 15.56 -13.39
C LYS A 126 -0.14 16.24 -14.43
N LEU A 127 0.00 15.64 -15.62
CA LEU A 127 0.72 16.21 -16.76
C LEU A 127 -0.13 17.14 -17.64
N GLY A 128 -1.39 17.42 -17.26
CA GLY A 128 -2.30 18.28 -18.04
C GLY A 128 -2.73 17.68 -19.38
N LYS A 129 -2.52 16.37 -19.59
CA LYS A 129 -2.90 15.62 -20.81
C LYS A 129 -4.32 15.07 -20.74
N LEU A 130 -4.94 15.10 -19.56
CA LEU A 130 -6.30 14.64 -19.30
C LEU A 130 -7.00 15.59 -18.32
N PHE A 131 -8.25 15.97 -18.58
CA PHE A 131 -9.00 16.79 -17.64
C PHE A 131 -9.34 16.01 -16.37
N LYS A 132 -9.37 16.69 -15.21
CA LYS A 132 -9.66 16.05 -13.90
C LYS A 132 -10.97 15.24 -13.93
N GLU A 133 -12.04 15.82 -14.46
CA GLU A 133 -13.36 15.16 -14.53
C GLU A 133 -13.33 13.90 -15.40
N GLU A 134 -12.54 13.91 -16.46
CA GLU A 134 -12.36 12.74 -17.33
C GLU A 134 -11.52 11.67 -16.64
N ALA A 135 -10.43 12.05 -15.98
CA ALA A 135 -9.61 11.17 -15.17
C ALA A 135 -10.44 10.50 -14.05
N LYS A 136 -11.30 11.28 -13.38
CA LYS A 136 -12.24 10.77 -12.37
C LYS A 136 -13.20 9.76 -12.99
N LYS A 137 -13.86 10.10 -14.10
CA LYS A 137 -14.81 9.23 -14.80
C LYS A 137 -14.18 7.92 -15.28
N ASN A 138 -12.96 7.96 -15.78
CA ASN A 138 -12.23 6.76 -16.19
C ASN A 138 -11.85 5.91 -14.98
N SER A 139 -11.42 6.55 -13.90
CA SER A 139 -11.03 5.88 -12.67
C SER A 139 -12.21 5.25 -11.93
N SER A 140 -13.39 5.88 -11.92
CA SER A 140 -14.60 5.31 -11.29
C SER A 140 -15.18 4.10 -12.04
N ARG A 141 -14.80 3.90 -13.31
CA ARG A 141 -15.10 2.68 -14.07
C ARG A 141 -14.18 1.51 -13.70
N ILE A 142 -12.98 1.82 -13.21
CA ILE A 142 -11.99 0.83 -12.76
C ILE A 142 -12.27 0.45 -11.30
N ILE A 143 -12.53 1.46 -10.46
CA ILE A 143 -12.87 1.29 -9.04
C ILE A 143 -14.38 1.46 -8.89
N ASP A 144 -15.14 0.37 -9.00
CA ASP A 144 -16.53 0.35 -8.55
C ASP A 144 -16.56 0.37 -7.01
N LEU A 145 -16.60 1.57 -6.44
CA LEU A 145 -16.67 1.79 -5.00
C LEU A 145 -17.87 1.08 -4.36
N LYS A 146 -19.01 0.98 -5.07
CA LYS A 146 -20.22 0.33 -4.53
C LYS A 146 -20.00 -1.17 -4.39
N GLU A 147 -19.33 -1.79 -5.35
CA GLU A 147 -18.95 -3.21 -5.25
C GLU A 147 -17.87 -3.40 -4.19
N MET A 148 -16.82 -2.57 -4.20
CA MET A 148 -15.70 -2.67 -3.28
C MET A 148 -16.14 -2.58 -1.81
N PHE A 149 -17.02 -1.64 -1.47
CA PHE A 149 -17.49 -1.46 -0.09
C PHE A 149 -18.37 -2.58 0.45
N ARG A 150 -18.81 -3.51 -0.42
CA ARG A 150 -19.52 -4.73 0.01
C ARG A 150 -18.55 -5.85 0.39
N LYS A 151 -17.28 -5.73 0.04
CA LYS A 151 -16.27 -6.75 0.33
C LYS A 151 -15.85 -6.64 1.80
N LYS A 152 -15.55 -7.79 2.40
CA LYS A 152 -14.92 -7.90 3.73
C LYS A 152 -13.42 -8.15 3.64
N HIS A 153 -12.93 -8.43 2.43
CA HIS A 153 -11.54 -8.73 2.13
C HIS A 153 -11.01 -7.77 1.10
N LEU A 154 -9.85 -7.20 1.38
CA LEU A 154 -9.15 -6.28 0.48
C LEU A 154 -7.75 -6.82 0.21
N ASN A 155 -7.28 -6.65 -1.02
CA ASN A 155 -5.93 -7.02 -1.44
C ASN A 155 -5.06 -5.80 -1.77
N ASP A 156 -3.80 -6.05 -2.16
CA ASP A 156 -2.81 -5.04 -2.51
C ASP A 156 -3.32 -4.06 -3.59
N ASP A 157 -3.92 -4.60 -4.65
CA ASP A 157 -4.40 -3.82 -5.79
C ASP A 157 -5.56 -2.89 -5.43
N GLU A 158 -6.45 -3.35 -4.55
CA GLU A 158 -7.60 -2.57 -4.10
C GLU A 158 -7.16 -1.42 -3.18
N ILE A 159 -6.26 -1.67 -2.23
CA ILE A 159 -5.76 -0.62 -1.33
C ILE A 159 -4.89 0.40 -2.08
N GLU A 160 -3.98 -0.05 -2.93
CA GLU A 160 -3.11 0.84 -3.72
C GLU A 160 -3.92 1.70 -4.69
N SER A 161 -4.90 1.10 -5.38
CA SER A 161 -5.76 1.87 -6.30
C SER A 161 -6.58 2.93 -5.57
N LEU A 162 -7.06 2.68 -4.35
CA LEU A 162 -7.70 3.70 -3.51
C LEU A 162 -6.72 4.83 -3.14
N TYR A 163 -5.48 4.50 -2.77
CA TYR A 163 -4.45 5.48 -2.43
C TYR A 163 -4.16 6.46 -3.58
N LEU A 164 -4.16 5.97 -4.81
CA LEU A 164 -3.99 6.80 -6.00
C LEU A 164 -5.28 7.57 -6.33
N TYR A 165 -6.44 6.93 -6.21
CA TYR A 165 -7.72 7.49 -6.63
C TYR A 165 -8.16 8.70 -5.80
N ILE A 166 -7.83 8.75 -4.50
CA ILE A 166 -8.15 9.90 -3.64
C ILE A 166 -7.50 11.21 -4.12
N ARG A 167 -6.49 11.13 -4.99
CA ARG A 167 -5.82 12.30 -5.61
C ARG A 167 -6.58 12.85 -6.82
N ILE A 168 -7.60 12.14 -7.30
CA ILE A 168 -8.40 12.47 -8.49
C ILE A 168 -9.88 12.70 -8.15
N CYS A 169 -10.43 11.88 -7.24
CA CYS A 169 -11.86 11.88 -6.94
C CYS A 169 -12.32 13.16 -6.21
N ASP A 170 -13.63 13.28 -6.04
CA ASP A 170 -14.25 14.38 -5.31
C ASP A 170 -14.33 14.07 -3.81
N ASP A 171 -14.82 15.05 -3.05
CA ASP A 171 -14.90 14.94 -1.60
C ASP A 171 -15.97 13.95 -1.15
N GLU A 172 -17.04 13.74 -1.92
CA GLU A 172 -18.06 12.72 -1.62
C GLU A 172 -17.46 11.31 -1.70
N ASP A 173 -16.73 10.98 -2.77
CA ASP A 173 -16.07 9.68 -2.91
C ASP A 173 -14.99 9.51 -1.84
N LYS A 174 -14.22 10.55 -1.51
CA LYS A 174 -13.25 10.51 -0.40
C LYS A 174 -13.93 10.20 0.93
N GLU A 175 -15.05 10.87 1.25
CA GLU A 175 -15.78 10.60 2.49
C GLU A 175 -16.19 9.13 2.57
N ARG A 176 -16.75 8.58 1.49
CA ARG A 176 -17.17 7.18 1.46
C ARG A 176 -15.99 6.21 1.60
N ILE A 177 -14.84 6.52 0.99
CA ILE A 177 -13.60 5.74 1.14
C ILE A 177 -13.11 5.79 2.60
N ALA A 178 -13.07 6.97 3.22
CA ALA A 178 -12.63 7.12 4.60
C ALA A 178 -13.56 6.38 5.57
N ASP A 179 -14.88 6.53 5.43
CA ASP A 179 -15.86 5.83 6.26
C ASP A 179 -15.71 4.30 6.14
N TYR A 180 -15.47 3.78 4.93
CA TYR A 180 -15.21 2.36 4.71
C TYR A 180 -13.90 1.88 5.35
N LEU A 181 -12.79 2.60 5.15
CA LEU A 181 -11.49 2.22 5.69
C LEU A 181 -11.40 2.41 7.22
N LEU A 182 -12.10 3.38 7.80
CA LEU A 182 -12.26 3.50 9.25
C LEU A 182 -12.96 2.27 9.83
N ASN A 183 -14.03 1.79 9.19
CA ASN A 183 -14.66 0.54 9.58
C ASN A 183 -13.70 -0.64 9.44
N MET A 184 -12.88 -0.69 8.39
CA MET A 184 -11.87 -1.74 8.25
C MET A 184 -10.83 -1.71 9.37
N LEU A 185 -10.35 -0.53 9.77
CA LEU A 185 -9.33 -0.39 10.82
C LEU A 185 -9.87 -0.79 12.20
N PHE A 186 -11.14 -0.48 12.50
CA PHE A 186 -11.69 -0.63 13.85
C PHE A 186 -12.67 -1.79 14.03
N SER A 187 -13.09 -2.46 12.95
CA SER A 187 -13.97 -3.63 13.01
C SER A 187 -13.22 -4.91 12.69
N ARG A 188 -13.47 -5.95 13.50
CA ARG A 188 -12.94 -7.31 13.28
C ARG A 188 -13.61 -8.03 12.10
N GLU A 189 -14.66 -7.46 11.51
CA GLU A 189 -15.37 -8.06 10.38
C GLU A 189 -14.58 -8.00 9.08
N TYR A 190 -13.66 -7.05 8.95
CA TYR A 190 -12.85 -6.86 7.76
C TYR A 190 -11.48 -7.49 7.95
N LYS A 191 -10.93 -8.06 6.88
CA LYS A 191 -9.58 -8.63 6.88
C LYS A 191 -8.83 -8.19 5.65
N LEU A 192 -7.64 -7.64 5.86
CA LEU A 192 -6.69 -7.39 4.80
C LEU A 192 -6.05 -8.72 4.39
N THR A 193 -6.28 -9.15 3.16
CA THR A 193 -5.71 -10.35 2.54
C THR A 193 -4.71 -9.92 1.47
N ALA A 194 -3.65 -9.24 1.93
CA ALA A 194 -2.61 -8.67 1.08
C ALA A 194 -1.30 -9.45 1.23
N ILE A 195 -0.53 -9.53 0.14
CA ILE A 195 0.82 -10.09 0.13
C ILE A 195 1.75 -9.12 0.88
N HIS A 196 1.64 -7.82 0.61
CA HIS A 196 2.37 -6.76 1.29
C HIS A 196 1.51 -6.15 2.40
N TYR A 197 1.21 -6.95 3.42
CA TYR A 197 0.28 -6.58 4.50
C TYR A 197 0.63 -5.25 5.16
N GLU A 198 1.88 -5.08 5.61
CA GLU A 198 2.30 -3.90 6.36
C GLU A 198 2.26 -2.64 5.49
N PHE A 199 2.60 -2.77 4.22
CA PHE A 199 2.54 -1.67 3.27
C PHE A 199 1.09 -1.26 2.98
N CYS A 200 0.18 -2.22 2.78
CA CYS A 200 -1.24 -1.93 2.59
C CYS A 200 -1.86 -1.27 3.83
N LEU A 201 -1.48 -1.70 5.03
CA LEU A 201 -1.95 -1.07 6.26
C LEU A 201 -1.39 0.36 6.41
N THR A 202 -0.14 0.58 6.03
CA THR A 202 0.45 1.94 5.91
C THR A 202 -0.41 2.83 5.01
N LEU A 203 -0.70 2.38 3.78
CA LEU A 203 -1.50 3.16 2.84
C LEU A 203 -2.91 3.42 3.36
N THR A 204 -3.52 2.45 4.05
CA THR A 204 -4.82 2.63 4.69
C THR A 204 -4.79 3.80 5.67
N TYR A 205 -3.81 3.85 6.56
CA TYR A 205 -3.65 4.97 7.50
C TYR A 205 -3.42 6.29 6.78
N LEU A 206 -2.55 6.32 5.77
CA LEU A 206 -2.28 7.53 4.99
C LEU A 206 -3.52 8.04 4.26
N ILE A 207 -4.32 7.16 3.64
CA ILE A 207 -5.58 7.52 2.98
C ILE A 207 -6.54 8.14 3.99
N VAL A 208 -6.81 7.44 5.09
CA VAL A 208 -7.78 7.88 6.09
C VAL A 208 -7.33 9.21 6.69
N LEU A 209 -6.08 9.31 7.14
CA LEU A 209 -5.54 10.54 7.73
C LEU A 209 -5.58 11.71 6.75
N THR A 210 -5.21 11.51 5.48
CA THR A 210 -5.31 12.56 4.45
C THR A 210 -6.73 13.09 4.35
N ILE A 211 -7.73 12.20 4.25
CA ILE A 211 -9.12 12.61 4.06
C ILE A 211 -9.68 13.29 5.31
N ILE A 212 -9.54 12.68 6.50
CA ILE A 212 -10.19 13.19 7.71
C ILE A 212 -9.55 14.49 8.22
N THR A 213 -8.25 14.71 7.98
CA THR A 213 -7.54 15.92 8.43
C THR A 213 -7.74 17.10 7.47
N GLU A 214 -7.94 16.83 6.18
CA GLU A 214 -8.16 17.87 5.17
C GLU A 214 -9.64 18.25 5.01
N HIS A 215 -10.56 17.42 5.53
CA HIS A 215 -12.00 17.58 5.39
C HIS A 215 -12.50 19.02 5.65
N HIS A 216 -13.35 19.53 4.76
CA HIS A 216 -13.85 20.90 4.83
C HIS A 216 -14.82 21.11 6.00
N ASN A 217 -15.66 20.11 6.30
CA ASN A 217 -16.55 20.12 7.45
C ASN A 217 -15.85 19.53 8.68
N LYS A 218 -15.49 20.39 9.64
CA LYS A 218 -14.81 20.01 10.89
C LYS A 218 -15.63 19.10 11.80
N GLU A 219 -16.96 19.07 11.65
CA GLU A 219 -17.85 18.26 12.48
C GLU A 219 -18.05 16.84 11.95
N LYS A 220 -17.72 16.58 10.67
CA LYS A 220 -17.85 15.24 10.06
C LYS A 220 -16.99 14.22 10.81
N TYR A 221 -15.71 14.54 11.02
CA TYR A 221 -14.76 13.71 11.74
C TYR A 221 -14.34 14.40 13.03
N LYS A 222 -14.90 13.92 14.15
CA LYS A 222 -14.60 14.47 15.48
C LYS A 222 -13.11 14.32 15.80
N ARG A 223 -12.55 15.31 16.52
CA ARG A 223 -11.13 15.32 16.96
C ARG A 223 -10.70 14.02 17.65
N ASN A 224 -11.57 13.37 18.42
CA ASN A 224 -11.26 12.09 19.07
C ASN A 224 -11.02 10.94 18.08
N ILE A 225 -11.77 10.90 16.96
CA ILE A 225 -11.55 9.90 15.91
C ILE A 225 -10.20 10.16 15.25
N ILE A 226 -9.89 11.43 14.95
CA ILE A 226 -8.60 11.81 14.38
C ILE A 226 -7.46 11.41 15.33
N LYS A 227 -7.56 11.74 16.63
CA LYS A 227 -6.58 11.34 17.65
C LYS A 227 -6.41 9.83 17.72
N GLN A 228 -7.51 9.07 17.68
CA GLN A 228 -7.46 7.60 17.68
C GLN A 228 -6.70 7.06 16.46
N VAL A 229 -7.02 7.52 15.24
CA VAL A 229 -6.34 7.07 14.02
C VAL A 229 -4.86 7.47 14.04
N ILE A 230 -4.50 8.67 14.52
CA ILE A 230 -3.11 9.10 14.67
C ILE A 230 -2.35 8.14 15.60
N ASN A 231 -2.92 7.82 16.77
CA ASN A 231 -2.26 6.97 17.74
C ASN A 231 -2.04 5.55 17.21
N GLU A 232 -3.05 4.96 16.55
CA GLU A 232 -2.93 3.63 15.94
C GLU A 232 -1.94 3.62 14.76
N ALA A 233 -1.93 4.68 13.95
CA ALA A 233 -0.95 4.85 12.89
C ALA A 233 0.48 4.93 13.46
N LEU A 234 0.72 5.77 14.48
CA LEU A 234 2.03 5.89 15.10
C LEU A 234 2.48 4.58 15.78
N ASP A 235 1.56 3.87 16.46
CA ASP A 235 1.85 2.55 17.03
C ASP A 235 2.23 1.52 15.96
N PHE A 236 1.58 1.57 14.81
CA PHE A 236 1.93 0.71 13.69
C PHE A 236 3.28 1.11 13.07
N PHE A 237 3.50 2.39 12.77
CA PHE A 237 4.70 2.88 12.08
C PHE A 237 5.96 2.69 12.92
N ARG A 238 5.90 2.83 14.26
CA ARG A 238 7.05 2.55 15.13
C ARG A 238 7.55 1.10 15.03
N ARG A 239 6.67 0.16 14.68
CA ARG A 239 6.99 -1.27 14.51
C ARG A 239 7.40 -1.60 13.08
N ALA A 240 6.69 -1.06 12.10
CA ALA A 240 6.88 -1.38 10.69
C ALA A 240 8.13 -0.75 10.07
N LYS A 241 8.55 0.44 10.54
CA LYS A 241 9.78 1.15 10.14
C LYS A 241 9.95 1.35 8.62
N PHE A 242 9.03 2.06 8.00
CA PHE A 242 9.14 2.49 6.60
C PHE A 242 9.51 3.98 6.50
N ASN A 243 10.81 4.28 6.41
CA ASN A 243 11.33 5.66 6.51
C ASN A 243 10.64 6.69 5.59
N ASN A 244 10.39 6.35 4.32
CA ASN A 244 9.73 7.28 3.39
C ASN A 244 8.24 7.49 3.75
N ASN A 245 7.59 6.48 4.32
CA ASN A 245 6.20 6.59 4.75
C ASN A 245 6.09 7.40 6.03
N ASP A 246 7.09 7.40 6.92
CA ASP A 246 7.15 8.33 8.06
C ASP A 246 7.12 9.78 7.57
N ILE A 247 7.86 10.11 6.50
CA ILE A 247 7.82 11.46 5.90
C ILE A 247 6.41 11.81 5.45
N LEU A 248 5.71 10.89 4.77
CA LEU A 248 4.33 11.11 4.31
C LEU A 248 3.34 11.27 5.47
N LEU A 249 3.45 10.42 6.50
CA LEU A 249 2.63 10.49 7.70
C LEU A 249 2.82 11.84 8.38
N PHE A 250 4.07 12.21 8.67
CA PHE A 250 4.36 13.46 9.37
C PHE A 250 4.06 14.70 8.53
N ASP A 251 4.13 14.64 7.20
CA ASP A 251 3.66 15.71 6.33
C ASP A 251 2.15 15.98 6.52
N ILE A 252 1.34 14.91 6.57
CA ILE A 252 -0.11 15.01 6.84
C ILE A 252 -0.36 15.63 8.23
N LEU A 253 0.32 15.11 9.25
CA LEU A 253 0.15 15.59 10.63
C LEU A 253 0.62 17.04 10.79
N TYR A 254 1.76 17.39 10.20
CA TYR A 254 2.31 18.74 10.20
C TYR A 254 1.35 19.74 9.56
N LYS A 255 0.82 19.42 8.37
CA LYS A 255 -0.19 20.25 7.70
C LYS A 255 -1.44 20.41 8.55
N TYR A 256 -1.90 19.34 9.20
CA TYR A 256 -3.07 19.39 10.07
C TYR A 256 -2.89 20.31 11.28
N ILE A 257 -1.76 20.20 12.00
CA ILE A 257 -1.49 21.04 13.17
C ILE A 257 -1.34 22.52 12.78
N LYS A 258 -0.66 22.82 11.67
CA LYS A 258 -0.51 24.20 11.18
C LYS A 258 -1.85 24.79 10.73
N LYS A 259 -2.65 24.04 9.96
CA LYS A 259 -3.99 24.48 9.50
C LYS A 259 -4.95 24.79 10.65
N ASN A 260 -4.79 24.11 11.80
CA ASN A 260 -5.67 24.25 12.95
C ASN A 260 -5.03 25.01 14.14
N ASN A 261 -3.85 25.59 13.97
CA ASN A 261 -3.10 26.28 15.03
C ASN A 261 -2.92 25.43 16.30
N ILE A 262 -2.68 24.13 16.14
CA ILE A 262 -2.41 23.20 17.25
C ILE A 262 -0.91 23.24 17.54
N HIS A 263 -0.54 23.53 18.78
CA HIS A 263 0.86 23.52 19.20
C HIS A 263 1.30 22.08 19.51
N ASN A 264 2.19 21.52 18.70
CA ASN A 264 2.77 20.20 18.95
C ASN A 264 4.19 20.14 18.38
N ASN A 265 5.18 20.36 19.25
CA ASN A 265 6.59 20.41 18.86
C ASN A 265 7.14 19.03 18.51
N ASP A 266 6.60 17.96 19.10
CA ASP A 266 7.04 16.59 18.83
C ASP A 266 6.72 16.19 17.37
N ILE A 267 5.53 16.54 16.85
CA ILE A 267 5.18 16.32 15.43
C ILE A 267 6.15 17.08 14.50
N ILE A 268 6.50 18.33 14.84
CA ILE A 268 7.45 19.13 14.05
C ILE A 268 8.84 18.47 14.08
N PHE A 269 9.29 18.03 15.25
CA PHE A 269 10.57 17.34 15.41
C PHE A 269 10.63 16.06 14.57
N TYR A 270 9.62 15.19 14.65
CA TYR A 270 9.63 13.93 13.92
C TYR A 270 9.44 14.12 12.40
N TYR A 271 8.72 15.16 11.97
CA TYR A 271 8.66 15.53 10.55
C TYR A 271 10.06 15.87 10.01
N ILE A 272 10.78 16.78 10.67
CA ILE A 272 12.14 17.15 10.26
C ILE A 272 13.10 15.96 10.39
N SER A 273 13.01 15.20 11.48
CA SER A 273 13.85 14.01 11.71
C SER A 273 13.69 12.98 10.58
N SER A 274 12.45 12.68 10.19
CA SER A 274 12.16 11.71 9.14
C SER A 274 12.82 12.10 7.80
N ILE A 275 12.75 13.39 7.43
CA ILE A 275 13.37 13.94 6.22
C ILE A 275 14.90 13.87 6.29
N LEU A 276 15.50 14.21 7.43
CA LEU A 276 16.95 14.18 7.60
C LEU A 276 17.53 12.76 7.71
N SER A 277 16.72 11.80 8.15
CA SER A 277 17.14 10.41 8.33
C SER A 277 16.97 9.54 7.08
N THR A 278 16.26 10.00 6.05
CA THR A 278 16.11 9.18 4.84
C THR A 278 17.38 9.22 4.00
N ASN A 279 17.78 8.04 3.51
CA ASN A 279 18.88 7.89 2.55
C ASN A 279 18.39 7.89 1.10
N ASP A 280 17.07 7.97 0.89
CA ASP A 280 16.45 7.94 -0.42
C ASP A 280 16.42 9.35 -1.02
N THR A 281 17.50 9.70 -1.71
CA THR A 281 17.63 11.00 -2.37
C THR A 281 16.64 11.18 -3.53
N GLU A 282 16.25 10.09 -4.19
CA GLU A 282 15.26 10.13 -5.27
C GLU A 282 13.87 10.51 -4.74
N PHE A 283 13.47 9.94 -3.60
CA PHE A 283 12.23 10.32 -2.93
C PHE A 283 12.18 11.79 -2.50
N LEU A 284 13.32 12.34 -2.05
CA LEU A 284 13.43 13.74 -1.65
C LEU A 284 13.49 14.71 -2.83
N ASN A 285 14.04 14.28 -3.96
CA ASN A 285 14.26 15.12 -5.13
C ASN A 285 12.93 15.66 -5.69
N GLY A 286 12.85 16.98 -5.86
CA GLY A 286 11.67 17.64 -6.42
C GLY A 286 10.53 17.90 -5.42
N ARG A 287 10.59 17.35 -4.20
CA ARG A 287 9.62 17.68 -3.14
C ARG A 287 9.94 19.03 -2.50
N LYS A 288 8.90 19.80 -2.22
CA LYS A 288 9.00 21.06 -1.45
C LYS A 288 8.43 20.85 -0.06
N PHE A 289 9.27 21.05 0.95
CA PHE A 289 8.87 20.97 2.34
C PHE A 289 8.56 22.37 2.87
N ALA A 290 7.38 22.56 3.45
CA ALA A 290 6.93 23.85 4.00
C ALA A 290 7.51 24.12 5.41
N ILE A 291 8.77 23.74 5.63
CA ILE A 291 9.48 23.87 6.90
C ILE A 291 9.99 25.31 7.03
N THR A 292 9.65 25.97 8.13
CA THR A 292 10.10 27.33 8.42
C THR A 292 11.38 27.33 9.27
N ARG A 293 11.98 28.51 9.43
CA ARG A 293 13.15 28.70 10.30
C ARG A 293 12.82 28.46 11.78
N GLU A 294 11.58 28.73 12.19
CA GLU A 294 11.09 28.45 13.54
C GLU A 294 11.01 26.95 13.80
N ASP A 295 10.51 26.18 12.83
CA ASP A 295 10.43 24.71 12.93
C ASP A 295 11.83 24.08 13.09
N ILE A 296 12.83 24.62 12.39
CA ILE A 296 14.24 24.21 12.54
C ILE A 296 14.75 24.48 13.97
N ASN A 297 14.38 25.62 14.57
CA ASN A 297 14.75 25.93 15.94
C ASN A 297 14.09 24.97 16.95
N ILE A 298 12.83 24.61 16.71
CA ILE A 298 12.12 23.59 17.50
C ILE A 298 12.87 22.26 17.43
N TYR A 299 13.26 21.83 16.23
CA TYR A 299 14.04 20.61 16.03
C TYR A 299 15.36 20.61 16.82
N PHE A 300 16.16 21.67 16.72
CA PHE A 300 17.42 21.78 17.47
C PHE A 300 17.23 21.85 18.99
N THR A 301 16.11 22.41 19.45
CA THR A 301 15.77 22.47 20.87
C THR A 301 15.46 21.06 21.39
N LEU A 302 14.60 20.33 20.68
CA LEU A 302 14.20 18.97 21.04
C LEU A 302 15.32 17.94 20.87
N LEU A 303 16.30 18.16 19.99
CA LEU A 303 17.51 17.34 19.93
C LEU A 303 18.31 17.29 21.25
N LYS A 304 18.11 18.27 22.15
CA LYS A 304 18.78 18.36 23.45
C LYS A 304 17.85 18.00 24.61
N ASP A 305 16.62 17.60 24.32
CA ASP A 305 15.61 17.25 25.32
C ASP A 305 15.86 15.81 25.82
N GLU A 306 16.34 15.69 27.05
CA GLU A 306 16.63 14.38 27.65
C GLU A 306 15.38 13.50 27.82
N GLU A 307 14.20 14.10 28.03
CA GLU A 307 12.96 13.33 28.13
C GLU A 307 12.57 12.74 26.78
N LEU A 308 12.74 13.51 25.69
CA LEU A 308 12.52 13.01 24.34
C LEU A 308 13.51 11.89 24.00
N ILE A 309 14.80 12.09 24.30
CA ILE A 309 15.87 11.12 24.01
C ILE A 309 15.63 9.79 24.74
N ASN A 310 15.11 9.84 25.96
CA ASN A 310 14.83 8.65 26.77
C ASN A 310 13.44 8.05 26.53
N SER A 311 12.57 8.69 25.73
CA SER A 311 11.23 8.19 25.42
C SER A 311 11.24 7.14 24.31
N ASN A 312 10.21 6.27 24.27
CA ASN A 312 10.04 5.39 23.12
C ASN A 312 9.60 6.19 21.89
N LEU A 313 9.93 5.66 20.71
CA LEU A 313 9.57 6.27 19.44
C LEU A 313 8.05 6.60 19.39
N TYR A 314 7.75 7.88 19.16
CA TYR A 314 6.41 8.49 19.08
C TYR A 314 5.60 8.52 20.38
N GLU A 315 6.13 8.05 21.51
CA GLU A 315 5.40 7.94 22.78
C GLU A 315 4.83 9.29 23.25
N ARG A 316 5.65 10.34 23.20
CA ARG A 316 5.23 11.71 23.56
C ARG A 316 4.09 12.22 22.67
N ILE A 317 4.12 11.90 21.38
CA ILE A 317 2.99 12.24 20.48
C ILE A 317 1.77 11.43 20.87
N MET A 318 1.86 10.12 21.06
CA MET A 318 0.69 9.29 21.33
C MET A 318 -0.02 9.68 22.65
N ASN A 319 0.74 10.12 23.65
CA ASN A 319 0.20 10.61 24.91
C ASN A 319 -0.48 11.99 24.74
N ASN A 320 0.17 12.91 24.03
CA ASN A 320 -0.26 14.30 23.93
C ASN A 320 -0.89 14.66 22.57
N ALA A 321 -1.31 13.66 21.78
CA ALA A 321 -1.75 13.87 20.40
C ALA A 321 -2.94 14.83 20.39
N LEU A 322 -2.74 15.97 19.72
CA LEU A 322 -3.75 17.02 19.58
C LEU A 322 -4.29 17.51 20.94
N GLU A 323 -3.50 17.55 22.01
CA GLU A 323 -3.88 18.28 23.21
C GLU A 323 -3.78 19.80 22.98
N SER A 324 -4.58 20.58 23.72
CA SER A 324 -4.76 22.02 23.49
C SER A 324 -4.05 22.82 24.58
#